data_AF-A0A2P5K158-F1
#
_entry.id   AF-A0A2P5K158-F1
#
_cell.length_a   1.000
_cell.length_b   1.000
_cell.length_c   1.000
_cell.angle_alpha   90.00
_cell.angle_beta   90.00
_cell.angle_gamma   90.00
#
_symmetry.space_group_name_H-M   'P 1'
#
loop_
_entity.id
_entity.type
_entity.pdbx_description
1 polymer ?
#
loop_
_entity_poly.entity_id
_entity_poly.type
_entity_poly.pdbx_seq_one_letter_code
_entity_poly.pdbx_strand_id
1 'polypeptide(L)' 'MEMECSLLFIMGRLFNIPTACVTAIIGERPDSGDIILEEMDIAVERAIRLVIEYLRSRIP' A
#
# COMPACT_ATOMS: atom_id res chain seq x y z
N MET A 1 -2.37 -1.26 -10.46
CA MET A 1 -2.68 -2.66 -10.06
C MET A 1 -1.56 -3.12 -9.15
N GLU A 2 -1.88 -3.71 -8.01
CA GLU A 2 -0.90 -4.31 -7.08
C GLU A 2 -0.80 -5.82 -7.33
N MET A 3 0.30 -6.47 -6.92
CA MET A 3 0.56 -7.88 -7.25
C MET A 3 0.73 -8.77 -6.01
N GLU A 4 0.93 -8.20 -4.82
CA GLU A 4 1.40 -8.91 -3.62
C GLU A 4 0.35 -9.03 -2.51
N CYS A 5 -0.63 -8.12 -2.41
CA CYS A 5 -1.52 -8.07 -1.25
C CYS A 5 -2.37 -9.36 -1.15
N SER A 6 -2.75 -9.96 -2.28
CA SER A 6 -3.51 -11.22 -2.29
C SER A 6 -2.80 -12.35 -1.54
N LEU A 7 -1.52 -12.58 -1.81
CA LEU A 7 -0.73 -13.61 -1.12
C LEU A 7 -0.51 -13.23 0.35
N LEU A 8 -0.24 -11.96 0.64
CA LEU A 8 -0.07 -11.46 2.01
C LEU A 8 -1.28 -11.79 2.89
N PHE A 9 -2.50 -11.49 2.41
CA PHE A 9 -3.73 -11.73 3.19
C PHE A 9 -4.12 -13.20 3.28
N ILE A 10 -3.74 -14.04 2.31
CA ILE A 10 -3.90 -15.50 2.41
C ILE A 10 -2.98 -16.04 3.50
N MET A 11 -1.70 -15.67 3.47
CA MET A 11 -0.71 -16.10 4.46
C MET A 11 -1.06 -15.61 5.86
N GLY A 12 -1.41 -14.33 6.02
CA GLY A 12 -1.82 -13.76 7.30
C GLY A 12 -2.97 -14.54 7.96
N ARG A 13 -3.97 -14.93 7.16
CA ARG A 13 -5.08 -15.77 7.63
C ARG A 13 -4.64 -17.18 8.01
N LEU A 14 -3.80 -17.83 7.20
CA LEU A 14 -3.32 -19.20 7.48
C LEU A 14 -2.52 -19.29 8.78
N PHE A 15 -1.74 -18.26 9.10
CA PHE A 15 -0.89 -18.23 10.30
C PHE A 15 -1.48 -17.45 11.47
N ASN A 16 -2.74 -16.97 11.35
CA ASN A 16 -3.42 -16.15 12.35
C ASN A 16 -2.61 -14.90 12.79
N ILE A 17 -1.98 -14.25 11.82
CA ILE A 17 -1.21 -13.01 12.01
C ILE A 17 -2.07 -11.84 11.54
N PRO A 18 -2.29 -10.80 12.37
CA PRO A 18 -2.94 -9.57 11.91
C PRO A 18 -2.14 -8.91 10.77
N THR A 19 -2.74 -8.80 9.60
CA THR A 19 -2.09 -8.25 8.39
C THR A 19 -2.88 -7.08 7.82
N ALA A 20 -2.17 -6.06 7.33
CA ALA A 20 -2.71 -4.95 6.56
C ALA A 20 -1.77 -4.61 5.40
N CYS A 21 -2.32 -4.05 4.31
CA CYS A 21 -1.57 -3.59 3.13
C CYS A 21 -1.85 -2.09 2.97
N VAL A 22 -0.80 -1.27 2.79
CA VAL A 22 -0.92 0.16 2.46
C VAL A 22 -0.25 0.37 1.11
N THR A 23 -0.97 0.96 0.16
CA THR A 23 -0.50 1.12 -1.23
C THR A 23 -0.62 2.59 -1.65
N ALA A 24 0.49 3.14 -2.15
CA ALA A 24 0.48 4.43 -2.83
C ALA A 24 -0.08 4.25 -4.24
N ILE A 25 -1.01 5.13 -4.65
CA ILE A 25 -1.45 5.21 -6.04
C ILE A 25 -0.42 6.06 -6.78
N ILE A 26 0.40 5.41 -7.61
CA ILE A 26 1.50 6.06 -8.34
C ILE A 26 1.16 6.38 -9.80
N GLY A 27 -0.06 6.02 -10.21
CA GLY A 27 -0.56 6.33 -11.53
C GLY A 27 -1.96 5.77 -11.76
N GLU A 28 -2.68 6.41 -12.65
CA GLU A 28 -3.98 5.97 -13.14
C GLU A 28 -3.83 5.36 -14.52
N ARG A 29 -4.60 4.30 -14.78
CA ARG A 29 -4.71 3.71 -16.11
C ARG A 29 -6.08 4.06 -16.68
N PRO A 30 -6.23 5.19 -17.38
CA PRO A 30 -7.45 5.50 -18.13
C PRO A 30 -7.70 4.46 -19.22
N ASP A 31 -8.95 4.38 -19.69
CA ASP A 31 -9.37 3.49 -20.79
C ASP A 31 -8.57 3.73 -22.09
N SER A 32 -7.92 4.89 -22.22
CA SER A 32 -7.03 5.24 -23.33
C SER A 32 -5.68 4.52 -23.35
N GLY A 33 -5.35 3.74 -22.31
CA GLY A 33 -4.25 2.76 -22.32
C GLY A 33 -2.91 3.25 -21.77
N ASP A 34 -2.64 4.56 -21.77
CA ASP A 34 -1.39 5.13 -21.24
C ASP A 34 -1.45 5.33 -19.72
N ILE A 35 -0.38 4.93 -19.01
CA ILE A 35 -0.27 5.15 -17.57
C ILE A 35 0.29 6.55 -17.33
N ILE A 36 -0.47 7.39 -16.64
CA ILE A 36 -0.01 8.70 -16.20
C ILE A 36 0.59 8.53 -14.81
N LEU A 37 1.91 8.68 -14.69
CA LEU A 37 2.61 8.65 -13.41
C LEU A 37 2.54 10.04 -12.78
N GLU A 38 1.72 10.19 -11.75
CA GLU A 38 1.58 11.44 -11.00
C GLU A 38 2.22 11.31 -9.63
N GLU A 39 3.15 12.23 -9.34
CA GLU A 39 3.69 12.46 -7.98
C GLU A 39 4.13 11.20 -7.23
N MET A 40 4.69 10.20 -7.94
CA MET A 40 5.05 8.89 -7.39
C MET A 40 5.84 9.01 -6.08
N ASP A 41 6.86 9.86 -6.04
CA ASP A 41 7.72 10.03 -4.86
C ASP A 41 6.93 10.53 -3.65
N ILE A 42 6.03 11.51 -3.84
CA ILE A 42 5.16 12.06 -2.79
C ILE A 42 4.15 11.01 -2.33
N ALA A 43 3.57 10.25 -3.25
CA ALA A 43 2.59 9.21 -2.94
C ALA A 43 3.25 8.09 -2.10
N VAL A 44 4.46 7.67 -2.47
CA VAL A 44 5.25 6.68 -1.73
C VAL A 44 5.63 7.22 -0.35
N GLU A 45 6.12 8.46 -0.26
CA GLU A 45 6.47 9.10 1.03
C GLU A 45 5.26 9.13 1.98
N ARG A 46 4.09 9.54 1.49
CA ARG A 46 2.85 9.58 2.29
C ARG A 46 2.42 8.19 2.77
N ALA A 47 2.51 7.17 1.93
CA ALA A 47 2.18 5.80 2.31
C ALA A 47 3.11 5.29 3.43
N ILE A 48 4.42 5.54 3.33
CA ILE A 48 5.39 5.20 4.38
C ILE A 48 5.09 5.97 5.66
N ARG A 49 4.85 7.28 5.56
CA ARG A 49 4.57 8.15 6.71
C ARG A 49 3.34 7.68 7.48
N LEU A 50 2.28 7.30 6.78
CA LEU A 50 1.05 6.76 7.37
C LEU A 50 1.34 5.51 8.22
N VAL A 51 2.15 4.58 7.70
CA VAL A 51 2.52 3.36 8.42
C VAL A 51 3.34 3.71 9.67
N ILE A 52 4.30 4.62 9.56
CA ILE A 52 5.12 5.07 10.70
C ILE A 52 4.25 5.74 11.78
N GLU A 53 3.37 6.65 11.39
CA GLU A 53 2.44 7.34 12.31
C GLU A 53 1.51 6.34 13.01
N TYR A 54 0.98 5.37 12.26
CA TYR A 54 0.19 4.28 12.83
C TYR A 54 0.99 3.48 13.86
N LEU A 55 2.20 3.03 13.52
CA LEU A 55 3.05 2.26 14.44
C LEU A 55 3.39 3.07 15.71
N ARG A 56 3.72 4.36 15.56
CA ARG A 56 3.98 5.25 16.69
C ARG A 56 2.75 5.40 17.60
N SER A 57 1.54 5.46 17.04
CA SER A 57 0.30 5.53 17.83
C SER A 57 0.01 4.26 18.65
N ARG A 58 0.69 3.14 18.32
CA ARG A 58 0.52 1.85 19.00
C ARG A 58 1.59 1.59 20.06
N ILE A 59 2.67 2.36 20.09
CA ILE A 59 3.72 2.26 21.11
C ILE A 59 3.39 3.29 22.20
N PRO A 60 3.07 2.86 23.44
CA PRO A 60 2.75 3.75 24.54
C PRO A 60 3.95 4.58 25.01
#